data_AF-A0A0L8BKP4-F1
#
_entry.id   AF-A0A0L8BKP4-F1
#
_cell.length_a   1.000
_cell.length_b   1.000
_cell.length_c   1.000
_cell.angle_alpha   90.00
_cell.angle_beta   90.00
_cell.angle_gamma   90.00
#
_symmetry.space_group_name_H-M   'P 1'
#
loop_
_entity.id
_entity.type
_entity.pdbx_description
1 polymer ?
#
loop_
_entity_poly.entity_id
_entity_poly.type
_entity_poly.pdbx_seq_one_letter_code
_entity_poly.pdbx_strand_id
1 'polypeptide(L)'
;MTMHTPQTKPALTLIRLPHAEALELPAYETEGAAGMDLRAAVTAGEPMTLAPGKRALVPTGFIFEIPAGYEAQIRPRSGLAFKHGITCLNTPGTIDSDYRGEVKVLLINLGDEDFVIERDMRIAQMVIAPVTQVSVREADSASETTRGAGGFGSTGV
;
A
#
# COMPACT_ATOMS: atom_id res chain seq x y z
N MET A 1 -29.60 -2.19 27.44
CA MET A 1 -29.47 -3.06 26.25
C MET A 1 -28.88 -2.20 25.15
N THR A 2 -27.56 -2.14 25.05
CA THR A 2 -26.87 -1.26 24.10
C THR A 2 -27.09 -1.82 22.71
N MET A 3 -27.99 -1.19 21.94
CA MET A 3 -28.23 -1.52 20.54
C MET A 3 -26.91 -1.33 19.79
N HIS A 4 -26.24 -2.43 19.46
CA HIS A 4 -25.15 -2.40 18.48
C HIS A 4 -25.79 -2.02 17.15
N THR A 5 -25.65 -0.75 16.77
CA THR A 5 -25.88 -0.36 15.38
C THR A 5 -24.91 -1.19 14.53
N PRO A 6 -25.38 -1.97 13.54
CA PRO A 6 -24.47 -2.70 12.67
C PRO A 6 -23.59 -1.68 11.96
N GLN A 7 -22.31 -1.65 12.33
CA GLN A 7 -21.34 -0.75 11.73
C GLN A 7 -21.09 -1.27 10.31
N THR A 8 -21.72 -0.64 9.33
CA THR A 8 -21.53 -0.97 7.91
C THR A 8 -20.08 -0.71 7.56
N LYS A 9 -19.34 -1.78 7.21
CA LYS A 9 -17.97 -1.64 6.68
C LYS A 9 -18.02 -0.75 5.42
N PRO A 10 -17.06 0.16 5.22
CA PRO A 10 -16.98 0.92 3.98
C PRO A 10 -16.81 -0.05 2.80
N ALA A 11 -17.53 0.21 1.71
CA ALA A 11 -17.40 -0.56 0.48
C ALA A 11 -16.25 -0.01 -0.37
N LEU A 12 -15.46 -0.90 -0.95
CA LEU A 12 -14.40 -0.57 -1.89
C LEU A 12 -14.84 -1.00 -3.29
N THR A 13 -15.04 -0.04 -4.20
CA THR A 13 -15.33 -0.35 -5.60
C THR A 13 -14.02 -0.62 -6.34
N LEU A 14 -14.01 -1.66 -7.17
CA LEU A 14 -12.85 -2.07 -7.96
C LEU A 14 -13.27 -2.27 -9.42
N ILE A 15 -12.47 -1.72 -10.33
CA ILE A 15 -12.59 -1.95 -11.78
C ILE A 15 -11.39 -2.79 -12.23
N ARG A 16 -11.67 -3.93 -12.87
CA ARG A 16 -10.66 -4.83 -13.43
C ARG A 16 -10.30 -4.38 -14.84
N LEU A 17 -9.01 -4.18 -15.08
CA LEU A 17 -8.46 -3.91 -16.41
C LEU A 17 -8.18 -5.21 -17.17
N PRO A 18 -8.11 -5.18 -18.52
CA PRO A 18 -7.94 -6.38 -19.34
C PRO A 18 -6.75 -7.25 -18.94
N HIS A 19 -5.59 -6.64 -18.61
CA HIS A 19 -4.39 -7.39 -18.23
C HIS A 19 -4.48 -8.03 -16.83
N ALA A 20 -5.50 -7.73 -16.03
CA ALA A 20 -5.80 -8.46 -14.80
C ALA A 20 -6.83 -9.58 -14.99
N GLU A 21 -7.20 -9.97 -16.21
CA GLU A 21 -8.11 -11.10 -16.44
C GLU A 21 -7.64 -12.37 -15.69
N ALA A 22 -8.59 -13.10 -15.10
CA ALA A 22 -8.38 -14.29 -14.28
C ALA A 22 -7.57 -14.12 -12.97
N LEU A 23 -7.04 -12.94 -12.65
CA LEU A 23 -6.42 -12.72 -11.33
C LEU A 23 -7.49 -12.71 -10.24
N GLU A 24 -7.19 -13.26 -9.07
CA GLU A 24 -8.07 -13.13 -7.91
C GLU A 24 -8.23 -11.67 -7.51
N LEU A 25 -9.42 -11.32 -7.03
CA LEU A 25 -9.64 -10.00 -6.45
C LEU A 25 -8.89 -9.90 -5.11
N PRO A 26 -8.34 -8.73 -4.74
CA PRO A 26 -7.78 -8.52 -3.41
C PRO A 26 -8.84 -8.83 -2.34
N ALA A 27 -8.47 -9.64 -1.36
CA ALA A 27 -9.35 -10.04 -0.26
C ALA A 27 -8.56 -10.13 1.05
N TYR A 28 -9.28 -10.04 2.16
CA TYR A 28 -8.73 -10.31 3.49
C TYR A 28 -8.68 -11.82 3.70
N GLU A 29 -7.49 -12.40 3.67
CA GLU A 29 -7.28 -13.86 3.72
C GLU A 29 -7.72 -14.51 5.04
N THR A 30 -7.76 -13.74 6.12
CA THR A 30 -8.22 -14.19 7.44
C THR A 30 -9.02 -13.10 8.13
N GLU A 31 -9.82 -13.46 9.13
CA GLU A 31 -10.61 -12.50 9.89
C GLU A 31 -9.76 -11.39 10.56
N GLY A 32 -8.53 -11.71 10.94
CA GLY A 32 -7.59 -10.77 11.55
C GLY A 32 -6.65 -10.07 10.58
N ALA A 33 -6.79 -10.28 9.26
CA ALA A 33 -5.92 -9.65 8.28
C ALA A 33 -6.13 -8.13 8.23
N ALA A 34 -5.05 -7.36 8.39
CA ALA A 34 -5.10 -5.90 8.32
C ALA A 34 -5.10 -5.37 6.87
N GLY A 35 -4.59 -6.15 5.92
CA GLY A 35 -4.47 -5.75 4.52
C GLY A 35 -4.80 -6.88 3.55
N MET A 36 -5.03 -6.50 2.30
CA MET A 36 -5.32 -7.39 1.18
C MET A 36 -4.08 -7.53 0.31
N ASP A 37 -3.68 -8.76 -0.02
CA ASP A 37 -2.54 -8.98 -0.92
C ASP A 37 -2.87 -8.43 -2.33
N LEU A 38 -1.92 -7.71 -2.93
CA LEU A 38 -1.96 -7.23 -4.31
C LEU A 38 -1.09 -8.11 -5.19
N ARG A 39 -1.64 -8.55 -6.32
CA ARG A 39 -1.01 -9.48 -7.26
C ARG A 39 -0.47 -8.73 -8.48
N ALA A 40 0.64 -9.21 -9.04
CA ALA A 40 1.24 -8.65 -10.25
C ALA A 40 0.43 -9.04 -11.49
N ALA A 41 0.00 -8.03 -12.26
CA ALA A 41 -0.70 -8.18 -13.53
C ALA A 41 0.25 -8.03 -14.73
N VAL A 42 1.47 -8.54 -14.62
CA VAL A 42 2.38 -8.65 -15.78
C VAL A 42 1.83 -9.66 -16.79
N THR A 43 2.27 -9.53 -18.05
CA THR A 43 1.84 -10.41 -19.16
C THR A 43 2.21 -11.86 -18.85
N ALA A 44 1.29 -12.80 -19.09
CA ALA A 44 1.55 -14.22 -18.89
C ALA A 44 2.67 -14.69 -19.84
N GLY A 45 3.69 -15.37 -19.31
CA GLY A 45 4.85 -15.82 -20.08
C GLY A 45 5.94 -14.77 -20.30
N GLU A 46 5.72 -13.51 -19.88
CA GLU A 46 6.70 -12.42 -19.97
C GLU A 46 6.94 -11.82 -18.58
N PRO A 47 7.68 -12.53 -17.70
CA PRO A 47 7.96 -12.03 -16.35
C PRO A 47 8.86 -10.80 -16.38
N MET A 48 8.77 -9.99 -15.32
CA MET A 48 9.60 -8.81 -15.16
C MET A 48 10.78 -9.12 -14.24
N THR A 49 12.01 -9.05 -14.75
CA THR A 49 13.22 -9.21 -13.92
C THR A 49 13.65 -7.88 -13.34
N LEU A 50 13.86 -7.85 -12.02
CA LEU A 50 14.34 -6.71 -11.27
C LEU A 50 15.73 -7.00 -10.70
N ALA A 51 16.77 -6.49 -11.37
CA ALA A 51 18.15 -6.64 -10.91
C ALA A 51 18.43 -5.86 -9.61
N PRO A 52 19.47 -6.24 -8.83
CA PRO A 52 19.89 -5.51 -7.63
C PRO A 52 20.02 -3.99 -7.85
N GLY A 53 19.45 -3.22 -6.92
CA GLY A 53 19.42 -1.75 -6.96
C GLY A 53 18.47 -1.14 -8.01
N LYS A 54 17.78 -1.96 -8.81
CA LYS A 54 16.79 -1.49 -9.79
C LYS A 54 15.39 -1.40 -9.19
N ARG A 55 14.56 -0.56 -9.81
CA ARG A 55 13.16 -0.32 -9.43
C ARG A 55 12.25 -0.39 -10.64
N ALA A 56 11.02 -0.84 -10.44
CA ALA A 56 10.02 -0.91 -11.49
C ALA A 56 8.61 -0.66 -10.94
N LEU A 57 7.74 -0.10 -11.79
CA LEU A 57 6.30 -0.02 -11.52
C LEU A 57 5.66 -1.32 -12.00
N VAL A 58 5.18 -2.13 -11.06
CA VAL A 58 4.50 -3.38 -11.35
C VAL A 58 2.99 -3.13 -11.40
N PRO A 59 2.32 -3.42 -12.53
CA PRO A 59 0.87 -3.25 -12.65
C PRO A 59 0.10 -4.21 -11.74
N THR A 60 -1.01 -3.76 -11.16
CA THR A 60 -1.97 -4.65 -10.48
C THR A 60 -3.17 -4.99 -11.36
N GLY A 61 -3.39 -4.21 -12.42
CA GLY A 61 -4.54 -4.27 -13.31
C GLY A 61 -5.87 -3.92 -12.64
N PHE A 62 -5.83 -3.18 -11.53
CA PHE A 62 -7.00 -2.71 -10.82
C PHE A 62 -7.00 -1.19 -10.66
N ILE A 63 -8.17 -0.59 -10.90
CA ILE A 63 -8.51 0.75 -10.44
C ILE A 63 -9.35 0.58 -9.18
N PHE A 64 -9.05 1.35 -8.14
CA PHE A 64 -9.77 1.32 -6.88
C PHE A 64 -10.44 2.66 -6.65
N GLU A 65 -11.75 2.66 -6.41
CA GLU A 65 -12.45 3.85 -5.93
C GLU A 65 -12.49 3.81 -4.41
N ILE A 66 -11.48 4.40 -3.78
CA ILE A 66 -11.43 4.49 -2.32
C ILE A 66 -12.55 5.42 -1.84
N PRO A 67 -13.35 5.03 -0.85
CA PRO A 67 -14.42 5.88 -0.34
C PRO A 67 -13.85 7.17 0.28
N ALA A 68 -14.59 8.28 0.12
CA ALA A 68 -14.21 9.56 0.72
C ALA A 68 -14.02 9.44 2.24
N GLY A 69 -12.99 10.10 2.76
CA GLY A 69 -12.59 9.99 4.17
C GLY A 69 -11.65 8.81 4.47
N TYR A 70 -11.24 8.06 3.44
CA TYR A 70 -10.26 6.98 3.54
C TYR A 70 -9.15 7.15 2.50
N GLU A 71 -8.02 6.51 2.77
CA GLU A 71 -6.93 6.27 1.82
C GLU A 71 -6.64 4.77 1.73
N ALA A 72 -6.00 4.36 0.64
CA ALA A 72 -5.34 3.06 0.55
C ALA A 72 -3.83 3.23 0.74
N GLN A 73 -3.23 2.41 1.60
CA GLN A 73 -1.79 2.39 1.85
C GLN A 73 -1.18 1.11 1.29
N ILE A 74 -0.29 1.25 0.32
CA ILE A 74 0.46 0.14 -0.27
C ILE A 74 1.71 -0.11 0.56
N ARG A 75 1.78 -1.30 1.16
CA ARG A 75 2.84 -1.71 2.09
C ARG A 75 3.59 -2.94 1.57
N PRO A 76 4.89 -3.09 1.90
CA PRO A 76 5.68 -4.27 1.58
C PRO A 76 5.11 -5.54 2.22
N ARG A 77 5.34 -6.68 1.59
CA ARG A 77 5.11 -8.00 2.20
C ARG A 77 6.38 -8.44 2.91
N SER A 78 6.28 -8.76 4.19
CA SER A 78 7.44 -9.14 5.02
C SER A 78 8.23 -10.32 4.45
N GLY A 79 7.54 -11.30 3.86
CA GLY A 79 8.20 -12.44 3.22
C GLY A 79 9.10 -12.06 2.05
N LEU A 80 8.69 -11.12 1.19
CA LEU A 80 9.52 -10.65 0.07
C LEU A 80 10.68 -9.77 0.56
N ALA A 81 10.42 -8.92 1.55
CA ALA A 81 11.44 -8.07 2.15
C ALA A 81 12.56 -8.91 2.81
N PHE A 82 12.19 -9.91 3.62
CA PHE A 82 13.17 -10.73 4.33
C PHE A 82 13.92 -11.69 3.42
N LYS A 83 13.23 -12.39 2.50
CA LYS A 83 13.84 -13.45 1.70
C LYS A 83 14.60 -12.95 0.47
N HIS A 84 14.18 -11.81 -0.09
CA HIS A 84 14.67 -11.34 -1.38
C HIS A 84 15.11 -9.86 -1.38
N GLY A 85 15.02 -9.16 -0.25
CA GLY A 85 15.33 -7.72 -0.19
C GLY A 85 14.36 -6.86 -1.01
N ILE A 86 13.16 -7.36 -1.33
CA ILE A 86 12.17 -6.61 -2.12
C ILE A 86 11.28 -5.77 -1.21
N THR A 87 11.18 -4.49 -1.51
CA THR A 87 10.28 -3.56 -0.81
C THR A 87 9.56 -2.63 -1.78
N CYS A 88 8.52 -1.97 -1.30
CA CYS A 88 7.88 -0.86 -2.00
C CYS A 88 8.70 0.41 -1.71
N LEU A 89 9.32 1.00 -2.73
CA LEU A 89 10.25 2.13 -2.55
C LEU A 89 9.58 3.37 -1.94
N ASN A 90 8.30 3.57 -2.25
CA ASN A 90 7.50 4.68 -1.73
C ASN A 90 6.67 4.29 -0.50
N THR A 91 7.06 3.25 0.26
CA THR A 91 6.23 2.77 1.37
C THR A 91 6.12 3.75 2.55
N PRO A 92 4.92 3.88 3.16
CA PRO A 92 3.63 3.43 2.64
C PRO A 92 3.21 4.25 1.42
N GLY A 93 2.86 3.58 0.32
CA GLY A 93 2.40 4.25 -0.89
C GLY A 93 0.95 4.72 -0.72
N THR A 94 0.72 6.03 -0.73
CA THR A 94 -0.62 6.61 -0.57
C THR A 94 -1.40 6.59 -1.87
N ILE A 95 -2.62 6.04 -1.83
CA ILE A 95 -3.61 6.10 -2.90
C ILE A 95 -4.81 6.90 -2.40
N ASP A 96 -5.00 8.07 -3.00
CA ASP A 96 -6.06 9.02 -2.65
C ASP A 96 -7.44 8.59 -3.16
N SER A 97 -8.51 9.06 -2.50
CA SER A 97 -9.89 8.74 -2.86
C SER A 97 -10.37 9.28 -4.21
N ASP A 98 -9.68 10.28 -4.76
CA ASP A 98 -9.94 10.85 -6.08
C ASP A 98 -9.07 10.22 -7.19
N TYR A 99 -8.18 9.29 -6.85
CA TYR A 99 -7.40 8.56 -7.84
C TYR A 99 -8.29 7.60 -8.64
N ARG A 100 -8.20 7.66 -9.98
CA ARG A 100 -8.93 6.78 -10.91
C ARG A 100 -8.01 6.10 -11.93
N GLY A 101 -6.70 6.16 -11.69
CA GLY A 101 -5.74 5.40 -12.47
C GLY A 101 -5.59 3.96 -11.97
N GLU A 102 -4.85 3.17 -12.73
CA GLU A 102 -4.42 1.85 -12.28
C GLU A 102 -3.46 1.99 -11.09
N VAL A 103 -3.74 1.28 -9.99
CA VAL A 103 -2.76 1.17 -8.91
C VAL A 103 -1.59 0.31 -9.37
N LYS A 104 -0.38 0.88 -9.30
CA LYS A 104 0.88 0.20 -9.59
C LYS A 104 1.75 0.19 -8.35
N VAL A 105 2.49 -0.89 -8.15
CA VAL A 105 3.40 -1.05 -7.01
C VAL A 105 4.81 -0.68 -7.46
N LEU A 106 5.40 0.36 -6.87
CA LEU A 106 6.80 0.72 -7.11
C LEU A 106 7.72 -0.17 -6.29
N LEU A 107 8.14 -1.30 -6.86
CA LEU A 107 9.11 -2.19 -6.22
C LEU A 107 10.54 -1.74 -6.46
N ILE A 108 11.39 -1.96 -5.46
CA ILE A 108 12.84 -1.87 -5.55
C ILE A 108 13.46 -3.16 -5.03
N ASN A 109 14.51 -3.62 -5.70
CA ASN A 109 15.33 -4.72 -5.25
C ASN A 109 16.53 -4.19 -4.45
N LEU A 110 16.54 -4.42 -3.15
CA LEU A 110 17.64 -4.13 -2.23
C LEU A 110 18.44 -5.38 -1.84
N GLY A 111 18.11 -6.53 -2.43
CA GLY A 111 18.87 -7.77 -2.30
C GLY A 111 20.03 -7.85 -3.30
N ASP A 112 20.71 -8.98 -3.29
CA ASP A 112 21.94 -9.22 -4.06
C ASP A 112 21.74 -10.07 -5.31
N GLU A 113 20.53 -10.62 -5.51
CA GLU A 113 20.18 -11.47 -6.65
C GLU A 113 19.09 -10.83 -7.51
N ASP A 114 19.02 -11.22 -8.79
CA ASP A 114 17.90 -10.85 -9.67
C ASP A 114 16.58 -11.41 -9.12
N PHE A 115 15.56 -10.56 -9.04
CA PHE A 115 14.22 -10.96 -8.60
C PHE A 115 13.25 -11.01 -9.78
N VAL A 116 12.68 -12.18 -10.06
CA VAL A 116 11.75 -12.39 -11.18
C VAL A 116 10.31 -12.23 -10.68
N ILE A 117 9.62 -11.22 -11.17
CA ILE A 117 8.22 -10.94 -10.87
C ILE A 117 7.34 -11.64 -11.92
N GLU A 118 6.65 -12.68 -11.48
CA GLU A 118 5.74 -13.45 -12.32
C GLU A 118 4.30 -12.94 -12.19
N ARG A 119 3.48 -13.25 -13.21
CA ARG A 119 2.04 -13.00 -13.15
C ARG A 119 1.44 -13.70 -11.93
N ASP A 120 0.47 -13.07 -11.29
CA ASP A 120 -0.22 -13.56 -10.10
C ASP A 120 0.64 -13.62 -8.82
N MET A 121 1.91 -13.22 -8.88
CA MET A 121 2.74 -13.10 -7.69
C MET A 121 2.20 -12.02 -6.76
N ARG A 122 2.05 -12.34 -5.48
CA ARG A 122 1.65 -11.40 -4.43
C ARG A 122 2.83 -10.50 -4.08
N ILE A 123 2.78 -9.23 -4.48
CA ILE A 123 3.92 -8.29 -4.50
C ILE A 123 3.87 -7.21 -3.41
N ALA A 124 2.67 -6.85 -2.97
CA ALA A 124 2.44 -5.86 -1.92
C ALA A 124 1.16 -6.21 -1.16
N GLN A 125 0.86 -5.47 -0.11
CA GLN A 125 -0.44 -5.53 0.57
C GLN A 125 -1.03 -4.14 0.70
N MET A 126 -2.35 -4.03 0.56
CA MET A 126 -3.10 -2.79 0.67
C MET A 126 -3.86 -2.74 1.99
N VAL A 127 -3.69 -1.67 2.75
CA VAL A 127 -4.45 -1.39 3.98
C VAL A 127 -5.35 -0.18 3.73
N ILE A 128 -6.65 -0.30 4.02
CA ILE A 128 -7.58 0.83 3.97
C ILE A 128 -7.60 1.51 5.33
N ALA A 129 -7.35 2.81 5.36
CA ALA A 129 -7.28 3.58 6.61
C ALA A 129 -8.12 4.86 6.50
N PRO A 130 -8.80 5.30 7.59
CA PRO A 130 -9.42 6.61 7.62
C PRO A 130 -8.36 7.71 7.57
N VAL A 131 -8.66 8.81 6.89
CA VAL A 131 -7.77 9.97 6.76
C VAL A 131 -8.50 11.24 7.19
N THR A 132 -7.76 12.18 7.79
CA THR A 132 -8.28 13.49 8.20
C THR A 132 -7.65 14.58 7.35
N GLN A 133 -8.48 15.38 6.67
CA GLN A 133 -8.04 16.62 6.01
C GLN A 133 -8.13 17.78 7.00
N VAL A 134 -7.02 18.50 7.20
CA VAL A 134 -6.95 19.65 8.12
C VAL A 134 -6.91 20.97 7.35
N SER A 135 -7.33 22.04 8.01
CA SER A 135 -7.04 23.40 7.53
C SER A 135 -5.62 23.79 7.95
N VAL A 136 -4.84 24.34 7.02
CA VAL A 136 -3.50 24.86 7.29
C VAL A 136 -3.60 26.32 7.70
N ARG A 137 -2.98 26.68 8.83
CA ARG A 137 -2.91 28.05 9.35
C ARG A 137 -1.46 28.37 9.74
N GLU A 138 -0.96 29.51 9.26
CA GLU A 138 0.35 30.06 9.65
C GLU A 138 0.26 30.82 10.99
N ALA A 139 1.34 30.81 11.77
CA ALA A 139 1.43 31.48 13.07
C ALA A 139 2.86 31.97 13.34
N ASP A 140 2.99 33.05 14.10
CA ASP A 140 4.29 33.68 14.40
C ASP A 140 5.14 32.92 15.43
N SER A 141 4.53 32.01 16.20
CA SER A 141 5.23 31.21 17.22
C SER A 141 4.50 29.91 17.54
N ALA A 142 5.25 28.92 18.04
CA ALA A 142 4.73 27.63 18.51
C ALA A 142 4.32 27.71 19.99
N SER A 143 3.32 26.90 20.41
CA SER A 143 2.99 26.74 21.83
C SER A 143 4.01 25.86 22.56
N GLU A 144 4.20 26.09 23.85
CA GLU A 144 5.10 25.27 24.68
C GLU A 144 4.53 23.87 24.94
N THR A 145 5.41 22.87 24.94
CA THR A 145 5.09 21.49 25.34
C THR A 145 6.26 20.93 26.15
N THR A 146 6.01 19.91 26.98
CA THR A 146 7.05 19.23 27.76
C THR A 146 8.18 18.66 26.90
N ARG A 147 7.88 18.26 25.65
CA ARG A 147 8.90 17.75 24.70
C ARG A 147 9.68 18.86 24.01
N GLY A 148 9.06 20.01 23.77
CA GLY A 148 9.67 21.13 23.04
C GLY A 148 10.26 20.70 21.69
N ALA A 149 11.49 21.14 21.40
CA ALA A 149 12.24 20.82 20.19
C ALA A 149 12.99 19.46 20.24
N GLY A 150 12.80 18.64 21.27
CA GLY A 150 13.50 17.35 21.41
C GLY A 150 13.04 16.30 20.38
N GLY A 151 13.95 15.85 19.51
CA GLY A 151 13.76 14.78 18.52
C GLY A 151 14.95 13.83 18.44
N PHE A 152 14.89 12.80 17.58
CA PHE A 152 16.01 11.88 17.27
C PHE A 152 16.62 11.16 18.50
N GLY A 153 15.82 10.40 19.26
CA GLY A 153 16.34 9.65 20.41
C GLY A 153 16.53 10.50 21.68
N SER A 154 15.89 11.67 21.76
CA SER A 154 15.95 12.59 22.91
C SER A 154 15.38 12.03 24.23
N THR A 155 14.86 10.79 24.25
CA THR A 155 14.45 10.05 25.44
C THR A 155 15.47 9.01 25.92
N GLY A 156 16.64 8.91 25.26
CA GLY A 156 17.71 7.99 25.63
C GLY A 156 17.69 6.68 24.84
N VAL A 157 18.89 6.08 24.75
CA VAL A 157 19.22 4.75 24.20
C VAL A 157 18.57 3.66 25.04
#